data_AF-A0A0J9V435-F1
#
_entry.id   AF-A0A0J9V435-F1
#
_cell.length_a   1.000
_cell.length_b   1.000
_cell.length_c   1.000
_cell.angle_alpha   90.00
_cell.angle_beta   90.00
_cell.angle_gamma   90.00
#
_symmetry.space_group_name_H-M   'P 1'
#
loop_
_entity.id
_entity.type
_entity.pdbx_description
1 polymer ?
#
loop_
_entity_poly.entity_id
_entity_poly.type
_entity_poly.pdbx_seq_one_letter_code
_entity_poly.pdbx_strand_id
1 'polypeptide(L)'
;MEGNSAGATSGTDEKTISARLSEENGIMDNCDDNHQNRGGAPAARRGVKLCSASRKPKRFRVKPAVAPKTQQARECHNNVEKQYRARLKLRFERLLTVLQASWREDESLGEVKPLGMGYYFSRGDVLDAARQRILALEAENKRLSCKIEELSQALVVG
;
A
#
# COMPACT_ATOMS: atom_id res chain seq x y z
N MET A 1 -2.15 54.70 -38.13
CA MET A 1 -0.68 54.49 -38.06
C MET A 1 -0.42 53.94 -36.67
N GLU A 2 -0.63 52.63 -36.52
CA GLU A 2 0.38 51.57 -36.68
C GLU A 2 1.28 51.45 -35.45
N GLY A 3 1.34 50.25 -34.89
CA GLY A 3 2.23 49.91 -33.79
C GLY A 3 1.84 48.62 -33.06
N ASN A 4 1.89 47.48 -33.77
CA ASN A 4 1.71 46.14 -33.23
C ASN A 4 2.78 45.80 -32.18
N SER A 5 2.38 45.18 -31.06
CA SER A 5 3.31 44.48 -30.17
C SER A 5 2.95 42.99 -30.13
N ALA A 6 3.84 42.19 -30.72
CA ALA A 6 3.74 40.75 -30.83
C ALA A 6 4.24 40.08 -29.54
N GLY A 7 3.34 39.45 -28.79
CA GLY A 7 3.70 38.52 -27.74
C GLY A 7 3.97 37.14 -28.32
N ALA A 8 5.23 36.74 -28.36
CA ALA A 8 5.67 35.41 -28.75
C ALA A 8 5.25 34.38 -27.69
N THR A 9 4.32 33.48 -28.02
CA THR A 9 4.09 32.26 -27.24
C THR A 9 5.01 31.17 -27.78
N SER A 10 6.07 30.89 -27.02
CA SER A 10 6.95 29.74 -27.23
C SER A 10 6.14 28.45 -27.07
N GLY A 11 5.84 27.80 -28.18
CA GLY A 11 5.29 26.46 -28.22
C GLY A 11 6.31 25.49 -27.64
N THR A 12 5.99 24.90 -26.49
CA THR A 12 6.71 23.76 -25.93
C THR A 12 5.96 22.50 -26.35
N ASP A 13 6.58 21.80 -27.28
CA ASP A 13 6.21 20.53 -27.85
C ASP A 13 6.33 19.39 -26.80
N GLU A 14 5.20 18.73 -26.53
CA GLU A 14 5.06 17.62 -25.58
C GLU A 14 5.81 16.32 -26.00
N LYS A 15 6.66 16.38 -27.03
CA LYS A 15 7.25 15.18 -27.67
C LYS A 15 8.59 14.73 -27.06
N THR A 16 9.18 15.48 -26.13
CA THR A 16 10.53 15.18 -25.61
C THR A 16 10.55 14.44 -24.27
N ILE A 17 9.42 14.35 -23.55
CA ILE A 17 9.40 13.71 -22.21
C ILE A 17 9.30 12.17 -22.29
N SER A 18 8.92 11.61 -23.45
CA SER A 18 8.67 10.17 -23.61
C SER A 18 9.94 9.30 -23.71
N ALA A 19 11.14 9.90 -23.81
CA ALA A 19 12.38 9.16 -24.08
C ALA A 19 13.29 8.90 -22.87
N ARG A 20 12.94 9.34 -21.65
CA ARG A 20 13.83 9.22 -20.47
C ARG A 20 13.39 8.25 -19.38
N LEU A 21 12.40 7.41 -19.62
CA LEU A 21 11.92 6.42 -18.63
C LEU A 21 12.00 4.96 -19.10
N SER A 22 12.78 4.66 -20.14
CA SER A 22 12.91 3.30 -20.70
C SER A 22 14.21 2.56 -20.36
N GLU A 23 15.09 3.11 -19.52
CA GLU A 23 16.40 2.50 -19.24
C GLU A 23 16.67 2.40 -17.73
N GLU A 24 15.88 1.60 -17.00
CA GLU A 24 16.38 0.88 -15.82
C GLU A 24 15.41 -0.25 -15.50
N ASN A 25 15.94 -1.42 -15.11
CA ASN A 25 15.26 -2.68 -14.77
C ASN A 25 15.24 -3.75 -15.88
N GLY A 26 16.42 -4.07 -16.42
CA GLY A 26 16.73 -5.44 -16.81
C GLY A 26 17.08 -6.25 -15.56
N ILE A 27 16.14 -7.05 -15.05
CA ILE A 27 16.41 -8.05 -14.01
C ILE A 27 16.44 -9.42 -14.69
N MET A 28 17.64 -9.97 -14.82
CA MET A 28 17.89 -11.37 -15.19
C MET A 28 17.49 -12.25 -14.01
N ASP A 29 16.39 -13.00 -14.15
CA ASP A 29 16.08 -14.09 -13.24
C ASP A 29 16.97 -15.30 -13.58
N ASN A 30 18.19 -15.31 -13.03
CA ASN A 30 18.98 -16.52 -12.88
C ASN A 30 18.36 -17.36 -11.75
N CYS A 31 17.78 -18.50 -12.10
CA CYS A 31 17.48 -19.56 -11.14
C CYS A 31 18.43 -20.73 -11.39
N ASP A 32 19.64 -20.59 -10.82
CA ASP A 32 20.45 -21.72 -10.40
C ASP A 32 19.75 -22.39 -9.22
N ASP A 33 19.38 -23.66 -9.37
CA ASP A 33 19.09 -24.52 -8.23
C ASP A 33 19.80 -25.86 -8.40
N ASN A 34 20.79 -26.05 -7.54
CA ASN A 34 21.71 -27.17 -7.48
C ASN A 34 21.20 -28.16 -6.44
N HIS A 35 20.76 -29.36 -6.87
CA HIS A 35 20.71 -30.53 -5.99
C HIS A 35 21.21 -31.79 -6.70
N GLN A 36 22.52 -32.02 -6.54
CA GLN A 36 23.28 -33.27 -6.44
C GLN A 36 22.66 -34.60 -6.92
N ASN A 37 23.42 -35.34 -7.74
CA ASN A 37 23.79 -36.71 -7.38
C ASN A 37 25.11 -37.12 -8.06
N ARG A 38 26.18 -37.17 -7.26
CA ARG A 38 27.45 -37.81 -7.60
C ARG A 38 27.35 -39.24 -7.08
N GLY A 39 27.18 -40.24 -7.95
CA GLY A 39 27.05 -41.63 -7.49
C GLY A 39 27.17 -42.62 -8.64
N GLY A 40 28.20 -43.46 -8.59
CA GLY A 40 28.58 -44.41 -9.64
C GLY A 40 27.55 -45.50 -9.95
N ALA A 41 27.75 -46.11 -11.11
CA ALA A 41 27.11 -47.36 -11.52
C ALA A 41 27.78 -48.57 -10.82
N PRO A 42 27.31 -49.83 -10.98
CA PRO A 42 26.08 -50.32 -11.62
C PRO A 42 25.33 -51.35 -10.75
N ALA A 43 23.99 -51.38 -10.81
CA ALA A 43 23.24 -52.59 -10.43
C ALA A 43 21.97 -52.70 -11.26
N ALA A 44 21.87 -53.79 -12.01
CA ALA A 44 20.79 -54.12 -12.91
C ALA A 44 19.42 -54.04 -12.20
N ARG A 45 18.64 -53.00 -12.52
CA ARG A 45 17.22 -52.92 -12.19
C ARG A 45 16.46 -52.86 -13.49
N ARG A 46 15.58 -53.85 -13.70
CA ARG A 46 14.68 -53.98 -14.84
C ARG A 46 14.05 -52.61 -15.11
N GLY A 47 14.26 -52.09 -16.32
CA GLY A 47 13.82 -50.76 -16.70
C GLY A 47 12.30 -50.65 -16.61
N VAL A 48 11.81 -49.96 -15.59
CA VAL A 48 10.42 -49.52 -15.53
C VAL A 48 10.27 -48.43 -16.59
N LYS A 49 9.62 -48.74 -17.71
CA LYS A 49 9.22 -47.73 -18.70
C LYS A 49 8.14 -46.86 -18.06
N LEU A 50 8.56 -45.74 -17.47
CA LEU A 50 7.63 -44.69 -17.06
C LEU A 50 7.05 -44.06 -18.33
N CYS A 51 5.72 -43.91 -18.38
CA CYS A 51 5.06 -43.22 -19.48
C CYS A 51 5.51 -41.75 -19.47
N SER A 52 6.28 -41.34 -20.48
CA SER A 52 6.66 -39.95 -20.66
C SER A 52 5.39 -39.08 -20.71
N ALA A 53 5.18 -38.24 -19.69
CA ALA A 53 4.13 -37.24 -19.72
C ALA A 53 4.34 -36.32 -20.93
N SER A 54 3.25 -36.00 -21.64
CA SER A 54 3.29 -35.20 -22.86
C SER A 54 3.96 -33.84 -22.61
N ARG A 55 5.14 -33.63 -23.18
CA ARG A 55 5.88 -32.35 -23.17
C ARG A 55 5.38 -31.36 -24.23
N LYS A 56 4.14 -31.50 -24.73
CA LYS A 56 3.58 -30.56 -25.71
C LYS A 56 3.59 -29.16 -25.09
N PRO A 57 4.31 -28.19 -25.67
CA PRO A 57 4.37 -26.85 -25.13
C PRO A 57 2.95 -26.28 -25.05
N LYS A 58 2.65 -25.62 -23.93
CA LYS A 58 1.36 -24.97 -23.70
C LYS A 58 1.15 -23.98 -24.84
N ARG A 59 0.16 -24.24 -25.72
CA ARG A 59 -0.15 -23.33 -26.82
C ARG A 59 -0.44 -21.96 -26.22
N PHE A 60 0.40 -20.97 -26.54
CA PHE A 60 0.14 -19.58 -26.18
C PHE A 60 -1.18 -19.19 -26.85
N ARG A 61 -2.25 -19.10 -26.06
CA ARG A 61 -3.51 -18.53 -26.56
C ARG A 61 -3.24 -17.05 -26.78
N VAL A 62 -3.19 -16.63 -28.05
CA VAL A 62 -3.19 -15.21 -28.41
C VAL A 62 -4.44 -14.61 -27.78
N LYS A 63 -4.29 -13.66 -26.87
CA LYS A 63 -5.43 -12.93 -26.32
C LYS A 63 -6.09 -12.20 -27.49
N PRO A 64 -7.40 -12.36 -27.71
CA PRO A 64 -8.08 -11.67 -28.79
C PRO A 64 -7.88 -10.17 -28.63
N ALA A 65 -7.59 -9.47 -29.74
CA ALA A 65 -7.40 -8.03 -29.74
C ALA A 65 -8.68 -7.36 -29.21
N VAL A 66 -8.54 -6.62 -28.11
CA VAL A 66 -9.63 -5.83 -27.53
C VAL A 66 -9.77 -4.56 -28.35
N ALA A 67 -11.01 -4.19 -28.72
CA ALA A 67 -11.25 -2.96 -29.47
C ALA A 67 -10.67 -1.73 -28.72
N PRO A 68 -10.03 -0.77 -29.42
CA PRO A 68 -9.36 0.36 -28.76
C PRO A 68 -10.26 1.15 -27.81
N LYS A 69 -11.53 1.36 -28.16
CA LYS A 69 -12.52 2.03 -27.30
C LYS A 69 -12.78 1.26 -26.00
N THR A 70 -12.86 -0.07 -26.08
CA THR A 70 -13.05 -0.94 -24.90
C THR A 70 -11.80 -0.93 -24.02
N GLN A 71 -10.62 -0.87 -24.63
CA GLN A 71 -9.36 -0.76 -23.89
C GLN A 71 -9.26 0.58 -23.14
N GLN A 72 -9.58 1.70 -23.80
CA GLN A 72 -9.62 3.03 -23.19
C GLN A 72 -10.63 3.11 -22.03
N ALA A 73 -11.81 2.52 -22.18
CA ALA A 73 -12.81 2.49 -21.11
C ALA A 73 -12.30 1.74 -19.87
N ARG A 74 -11.61 0.61 -20.06
CA ARG A 74 -10.99 -0.16 -18.98
C ARG A 74 -9.89 0.62 -18.28
N GLU A 75 -9.03 1.31 -19.04
CA GLU A 75 -7.95 2.11 -18.50
C GLU A 75 -8.47 3.29 -17.67
N CYS A 76 -9.48 4.00 -18.17
CA CYS A 76 -10.15 5.07 -17.43
C CYS A 76 -10.71 4.56 -16.09
N HIS A 77 -11.47 3.46 -16.12
CA HIS A 77 -12.01 2.84 -14.90
C HIS A 77 -10.92 2.44 -13.90
N ASN A 78 -9.87 1.75 -14.39
CA ASN A 78 -8.76 1.30 -13.55
C ASN A 78 -8.01 2.47 -12.92
N ASN A 79 -7.85 3.59 -13.65
CA ASN A 79 -7.19 4.78 -13.11
C ASN A 79 -7.99 5.40 -11.97
N VAL A 80 -9.32 5.55 -12.16
CA VAL A 80 -10.21 6.06 -11.11
C VAL A 80 -10.15 5.17 -9.87
N GLU A 81 -10.22 3.85 -10.04
CA GLU A 81 -10.15 2.89 -8.92
C GLU A 81 -8.78 2.93 -8.23
N LYS A 82 -7.69 3.04 -8.99
CA LYS A 82 -6.33 3.18 -8.44
C LYS A 82 -6.21 4.46 -7.59
N GLN A 83 -6.72 5.58 -8.10
CA GLN A 83 -6.75 6.86 -7.36
C GLN A 83 -7.60 6.75 -6.09
N TYR A 84 -8.76 6.10 -6.17
CA TYR A 84 -9.62 5.84 -5.02
C TYR A 84 -8.87 5.05 -3.94
N ARG A 85 -8.24 3.92 -4.31
CA ARG A 85 -7.45 3.08 -3.38
C ARG A 85 -6.25 3.83 -2.79
N ALA A 86 -5.55 4.64 -3.59
CA ALA A 86 -4.45 5.46 -3.13
C ALA A 86 -4.91 6.48 -2.08
N ARG A 87 -6.02 7.20 -2.35
CA ARG A 87 -6.62 8.13 -1.39
C ARG A 87 -7.07 7.43 -0.11
N LEU A 88 -7.66 6.24 -0.22
CA LEU A 88 -8.07 5.46 0.94
C LEU A 88 -6.88 5.03 1.79
N LYS A 89 -5.79 4.57 1.15
CA LYS A 89 -4.55 4.20 1.84
C LYS A 89 -3.98 5.38 2.65
N LEU A 90 -3.93 6.57 2.04
CA LEU A 90 -3.44 7.79 2.72
C LEU A 90 -4.28 8.14 3.97
N ARG A 91 -5.60 7.93 3.93
CA ARG A 91 -6.46 8.17 5.10
C ARG A 91 -6.12 7.24 6.27
N PHE A 92 -5.84 5.96 5.99
CA PHE A 92 -5.41 5.01 7.01
C PHE A 92 -4.03 5.35 7.58
N GLU A 93 -3.09 5.75 6.74
CA GLU A 93 -1.75 6.18 7.18
C GLU A 93 -1.85 7.39 8.11
N ARG A 94 -2.65 8.41 7.75
CA ARG A 94 -2.90 9.58 8.61
C ARG A 94 -3.53 9.21 9.95
N LEU A 95 -4.56 8.35 9.91
CA LEU A 95 -5.21 7.88 11.14
C LEU A 95 -4.21 7.15 12.04
N LEU A 96 -3.38 6.27 11.47
CA LEU A 96 -2.35 5.56 12.21
C LEU A 96 -1.34 6.53 12.86
N THR A 97 -0.90 7.57 12.13
CA THR A 97 -0.01 8.60 12.69
C THR A 97 -0.62 9.30 13.91
N VAL A 98 -1.91 9.66 13.84
CA VAL A 98 -2.63 10.29 14.97
C VAL A 98 -2.70 9.34 16.18
N LEU A 99 -2.99 8.06 15.95
CA LEU A 99 -3.05 7.07 17.04
C LEU A 99 -1.68 6.87 17.70
N GLN A 100 -0.63 6.73 16.90
CA GLN A 100 0.73 6.60 17.41
C GLN A 100 1.18 7.83 18.18
N ALA A 101 0.83 9.04 17.73
CA ALA A 101 1.10 10.26 18.47
C ALA A 101 0.37 10.26 19.83
N SER A 102 -0.89 9.86 19.84
CA SER A 102 -1.71 9.82 21.06
C SER A 102 -1.19 8.83 22.12
N TRP A 103 -0.58 7.72 21.69
CA TRP A 103 0.02 6.76 22.62
C TRP A 103 1.32 7.27 23.24
N ARG A 104 2.11 8.05 22.49
CA ARG A 104 3.34 8.66 23.04
C ARG A 104 3.03 9.69 24.11
N GLU A 105 1.92 10.42 23.98
CA GLU A 105 1.46 11.36 25.01
C GLU A 105 1.02 10.62 26.29
N ASP A 106 0.28 9.52 26.13
CA ASP A 106 -0.24 8.68 27.23
C ASP A 106 0.89 7.94 27.98
N GLU A 107 1.92 7.46 27.26
CA GLU A 107 3.12 6.84 27.85
C GLU A 107 3.89 7.80 28.79
N SER A 108 3.80 9.11 28.56
CA SER A 108 4.39 10.09 29.50
C SER A 108 3.67 10.14 30.85
N LEU A 109 2.45 9.60 30.92
CA LEU A 109 1.56 9.65 32.09
C LEU A 109 1.43 8.31 32.83
N GLY A 110 1.73 7.17 32.22
CA GLY A 110 1.83 5.90 32.96
C GLY A 110 1.84 4.63 32.11
N GLU A 111 2.93 3.86 32.23
CA GLU A 111 3.07 2.40 32.07
C GLU A 111 2.08 1.64 31.15
N VAL A 112 1.86 2.11 29.92
CA VAL A 112 1.27 1.27 28.87
C VAL A 112 2.38 0.79 27.95
N LYS A 113 2.51 -0.54 27.81
CA LYS A 113 3.52 -1.19 26.98
C LYS A 113 3.51 -0.59 25.56
N PRO A 114 4.66 -0.12 25.03
CA PRO A 114 4.72 0.35 23.66
C PRO A 114 4.39 -0.81 22.73
N LEU A 115 3.32 -0.70 21.94
CA LEU A 115 3.23 -1.43 20.69
C LEU A 115 4.40 -0.92 19.85
N GLY A 116 5.49 -1.69 19.86
CA GLY A 116 6.80 -1.28 19.41
C GLY A 116 6.77 -0.60 18.05
N MET A 117 7.66 0.36 17.85
CA MET A 117 7.79 1.24 16.68
C MET A 117 8.03 0.53 15.33
N GLY A 118 7.97 -0.82 15.30
CA GLY A 118 8.00 -1.69 14.12
C GLY A 118 6.79 -2.63 13.99
N TYR A 119 5.72 -2.43 14.77
CA TYR A 119 4.48 -3.21 14.62
C TYR A 119 3.74 -2.76 13.36
N TYR A 120 3.52 -3.69 12.43
CA TYR A 120 2.74 -3.45 11.22
C TYR A 120 1.25 -3.51 11.54
N PHE A 121 0.55 -2.38 11.42
CA PHE A 121 -0.89 -2.33 11.63
C PHE A 121 -1.65 -2.81 10.41
N SER A 122 -2.54 -3.79 10.60
CA SER A 122 -3.55 -4.11 9.61
C SER A 122 -4.57 -2.97 9.50
N ARG A 123 -5.29 -2.87 8.38
CA ARG A 123 -6.38 -1.87 8.24
C ARG A 123 -7.47 -2.06 9.30
N GLY A 124 -7.73 -3.30 9.71
CA GLY A 124 -8.67 -3.61 10.79
C GLY A 124 -8.14 -3.10 12.13
N ASP A 125 -6.88 -3.38 12.42
CA ASP A 125 -6.22 -2.97 13.67
C ASP A 125 -6.24 -1.45 13.84
N VAL A 126 -6.01 -0.69 12.76
CA VAL A 126 -6.10 0.78 12.80
C VAL A 126 -7.51 1.24 13.20
N LEU A 127 -8.56 0.59 12.71
CA LEU A 127 -9.94 0.94 13.05
C LEU A 127 -10.29 0.55 14.48
N ASP A 128 -9.87 -0.63 14.92
CA ASP A 128 -10.10 -1.10 16.28
C ASP A 128 -9.36 -0.21 17.29
N ALA A 129 -8.10 0.11 17.03
CA ALA A 129 -7.33 1.06 17.82
C ALA A 129 -7.98 2.45 17.88
N ALA A 130 -8.48 2.96 16.74
CA ALA A 130 -9.21 4.23 16.70
C ALA A 130 -10.48 4.20 17.56
N ARG A 131 -11.25 3.11 17.49
CA ARG A 131 -12.44 2.93 18.33
C ARG A 131 -12.07 2.96 19.81
N GLN A 132 -11.06 2.19 20.21
CA GLN A 132 -10.63 2.16 21.60
C GLN A 132 -10.16 3.53 22.08
N ARG A 133 -9.43 4.28 21.25
CA ARG A 133 -8.98 5.63 21.60
C ARG A 133 -10.15 6.60 21.79
N ILE A 134 -11.16 6.57 20.92
CA ILE A 134 -12.35 7.42 21.08
C ILE A 134 -13.06 7.11 22.40
N LEU A 135 -13.30 5.82 22.71
CA LEU A 135 -13.95 5.42 23.96
C LEU A 135 -13.16 5.87 25.19
N ALA A 136 -11.84 5.75 25.16
CA ALA A 136 -10.97 6.22 26.24
C ALA A 136 -11.08 7.74 26.44
N LEU A 137 -11.00 8.51 25.35
CA LEU A 137 -11.13 9.97 25.38
C LEU A 137 -12.52 10.41 25.87
N GLU A 138 -13.59 9.72 25.47
CA GLU A 138 -14.94 10.01 25.95
C GLU A 138 -15.08 9.75 27.46
N ALA A 139 -14.50 8.66 27.96
CA ALA A 139 -14.50 8.35 29.38
C ALA A 139 -13.70 9.39 30.20
N GLU A 140 -12.53 9.79 29.70
CA GLU A 140 -11.73 10.83 30.34
C GLU A 140 -12.45 12.19 30.33
N ASN A 141 -13.06 12.57 29.21
CA ASN A 141 -13.77 13.84 29.10
C ASN A 141 -14.96 13.90 30.07
N LYS A 142 -15.70 12.80 30.23
CA LYS A 142 -16.76 12.68 31.26
C LYS A 142 -16.19 12.86 32.67
N ARG A 143 -15.08 12.19 32.99
CA ARG A 143 -14.41 12.30 34.30
C ARG A 143 -13.98 13.75 34.57
N LEU A 144 -13.37 14.41 33.60
CA LEU A 144 -12.93 15.80 33.71
C LEU A 144 -14.11 16.76 33.88
N SER A 145 -15.20 16.54 33.14
CA SER A 145 -16.43 17.32 33.25
C SER A 145 -17.04 17.19 34.65
N CYS A 146 -17.18 15.96 35.17
CA CYS A 146 -17.61 15.76 36.57
C CYS A 146 -16.71 16.49 37.55
N LYS A 147 -15.39 16.47 37.34
CA LYS A 147 -14.46 17.16 38.25
C LYS A 147 -14.60 18.68 38.21
N ILE A 148 -14.84 19.25 37.03
CA ILE A 148 -15.10 20.68 36.87
C ILE A 148 -16.37 21.08 37.59
N GLU A 149 -17.45 20.29 37.48
CA GLU A 149 -18.71 20.56 38.18
C GLU A 149 -18.57 20.48 39.72
N GLU A 150 -17.80 19.53 40.24
CA GLU A 150 -17.51 19.46 41.68
C GLU A 150 -16.77 20.72 42.16
N LEU A 151 -15.75 21.15 41.42
CA LEU A 151 -14.94 22.31 41.78
C LEU A 151 -15.73 23.62 41.64
N SER A 152 -16.59 23.73 40.63
CA SER A 152 -17.46 24.90 40.45
C SER A 152 -18.46 25.01 41.60
N GLN A 153 -19.06 23.90 42.03
CA GLN A 153 -19.96 23.88 43.19
C GLN A 153 -19.23 24.23 44.49
N ALA A 154 -18.03 23.69 44.70
CA ALA A 154 -17.22 23.99 45.89
C ALA A 154 -16.82 25.48 45.96
N LEU A 155 -16.58 26.12 44.82
CA LEU A 155 -16.26 27.56 44.75
C LEU A 155 -17.48 28.46 45.01
N VAL A 156 -18.69 28.00 44.69
CA VAL A 156 -19.93 28.78 44.88
C VAL A 156 -20.43 28.74 46.34
N VAL A 157 -20.01 27.75 47.12
CA VAL A 157 -20.48 27.53 48.51
C VAL A 157 -19.47 28.03 49.56
N GLY A 158 -18.23 28.35 49.18
CA GLY A 158 -17.19 28.92 50.06
C GLY A 158 -17.09 30.43 49.97
#